data_AF-B5YMY4-F1
#
_entry.id   AF-B5YMY4-F1
#
_cell.length_a   1.000
_cell.length_b   1.000
_cell.length_c   1.000
_cell.angle_alpha   90.00
_cell.angle_beta   90.00
_cell.angle_gamma   90.00
#
_symmetry.space_group_name_H-M   'P 1'
#
loop_
_entity.id
_entity.type
_entity.pdbx_description
1 polymer ?
#
loop_
_entity_poly.entity_id
_entity_poly.type
_entity_poly.pdbx_seq_one_letter_code
_entity_poly.pdbx_strand_id
1 'polypeptide(L)'
;MGSYVEPGQEHLTTNIFVGNLDPMSTEEELTDVFRQFGDLYSVKIMWPRTAEERSRNRNTGFVCFMSRADAEDAMDALSDADPLDTGRRLKLGWGKNVKKTVRFGTGGVPTHLRKSVKGAYNTAGTAVVVTAPSNPRRFKFITTVASFVAKDGSILEQKLIETQSSNPDFQFLLPRDDSTSMFRWDRDDKQLLDEHIFYRWRVYAFAQGDGPNSWRTQPFVMFKPHGRFWIPPPLNKEAARLEEYEEKRGIKLNDWEREKWHDLLKNKLCASQKSICAAMAFAFDKSGAAIEISAMLKEALLESNNGISVDTRIARLFLLSDILFNSQQPGVKNAFQYRDAIETMSPEVFESLGKH
;
A
#
# COMPACT_ATOMS: atom_id res chain seq x y z
N MET A 1 27.67 -23.27 -18.30
CA MET A 1 28.81 -23.03 -17.38
C MET A 1 28.24 -22.79 -16.00
N GLY A 2 28.66 -23.58 -15.00
CA GLY A 2 28.09 -23.60 -13.66
C GLY A 2 28.27 -22.27 -12.93
N SER A 3 27.19 -21.78 -12.33
CA SER A 3 27.13 -20.57 -11.50
C SER A 3 27.63 -20.86 -10.08
N TYR A 4 28.85 -21.37 -9.96
CA TYR A 4 29.51 -21.56 -8.67
C TYR A 4 29.97 -20.21 -8.11
N VAL A 5 29.97 -20.11 -6.79
CA VAL A 5 30.51 -18.98 -6.03
C VAL A 5 32.04 -19.10 -5.99
N GLU A 6 32.76 -17.98 -6.01
CA GLU A 6 34.22 -18.02 -5.86
C GLU A 6 34.60 -18.48 -4.43
N PRO A 7 35.65 -19.31 -4.28
CA PRO A 7 36.06 -19.84 -2.97
C PRO A 7 36.28 -18.70 -1.96
N GLY A 8 35.57 -18.74 -0.83
CA GLY A 8 35.68 -17.73 0.24
C GLY A 8 34.51 -16.76 0.38
N GLN A 9 33.55 -16.73 -0.55
CA GLN A 9 32.28 -15.97 -0.38
C GLN A 9 31.08 -16.85 -0.01
N GLU A 10 31.32 -18.13 0.26
CA GLU A 10 30.29 -19.14 0.53
C GLU A 10 29.48 -18.81 1.79
N HIS A 11 30.09 -18.25 2.84
CA HIS A 11 29.42 -17.96 4.11
C HIS A 11 28.37 -16.84 4.06
N LEU A 12 28.26 -16.10 2.95
CA LEU A 12 27.36 -14.94 2.84
C LEU A 12 26.08 -15.22 2.04
N THR A 13 25.96 -16.39 1.40
CA THR A 13 24.84 -16.72 0.52
C THR A 13 23.80 -17.55 1.27
N THR A 14 22.51 -17.34 1.02
CA THR A 14 21.45 -18.22 1.54
C THR A 14 20.81 -19.04 0.42
N ASN A 15 21.52 -19.18 -0.70
CA ASN A 15 21.00 -19.76 -1.94
C ASN A 15 21.74 -21.05 -2.25
N ILE A 16 21.00 -22.15 -2.35
CA ILE A 16 21.48 -23.50 -2.59
C ILE A 16 21.22 -23.84 -4.05
N PHE A 17 22.25 -24.27 -4.75
CA PHE A 17 22.14 -24.97 -6.03
C PHE A 17 21.71 -26.42 -5.78
N VAL A 18 20.71 -26.88 -6.53
CA VAL A 18 20.20 -28.25 -6.47
C VAL A 18 20.42 -28.91 -7.83
N GLY A 19 21.34 -29.86 -7.90
CA GLY A 19 21.66 -30.62 -9.09
C GLY A 19 21.09 -32.04 -9.08
N ASN A 20 21.07 -32.65 -10.26
CA ASN A 20 20.65 -34.04 -10.46
C ASN A 20 19.15 -34.31 -10.24
N LEU A 21 18.30 -33.30 -10.45
CA LEU A 21 16.85 -33.43 -10.35
C LEU A 21 16.29 -34.30 -11.47
N ASP A 22 15.23 -35.05 -11.18
CA ASP A 22 14.46 -35.73 -12.21
C ASP A 22 13.80 -34.70 -13.15
N PRO A 23 13.74 -34.95 -14.47
CA PRO A 23 13.05 -34.07 -15.42
C PRO A 23 11.57 -33.81 -15.08
N MET A 24 10.92 -34.69 -14.33
CA MET A 24 9.52 -34.55 -13.92
C MET A 24 9.35 -33.89 -12.55
N SER A 25 10.44 -33.68 -11.78
CA SER A 25 10.35 -33.05 -10.46
C SER A 25 9.75 -31.64 -10.54
N THR A 26 8.90 -31.30 -9.57
CA THR A 26 8.25 -29.98 -9.52
C THR A 26 8.85 -29.06 -8.45
N GLU A 27 8.56 -27.76 -8.58
CA GLU A 27 8.97 -26.77 -7.58
C GLU A 27 8.21 -26.95 -6.26
N GLU A 28 7.00 -27.53 -6.28
CA GLU A 28 6.25 -27.85 -5.06
C GLU A 28 6.94 -28.96 -4.27
N GLU A 29 7.38 -30.03 -4.93
CA GLU A 29 8.09 -31.15 -4.30
C GLU A 29 9.39 -30.69 -3.63
N LEU A 30 10.17 -29.84 -4.32
CA LEU A 30 11.36 -29.22 -3.73
C LEU A 30 11.02 -28.27 -2.59
N THR A 31 9.91 -27.54 -2.68
CA THR A 31 9.45 -26.67 -1.58
C THR A 31 9.11 -27.50 -0.35
N ASP A 32 8.39 -28.61 -0.50
CA ASP A 32 7.97 -29.47 0.60
C ASP A 32 9.16 -30.15 1.29
N VAL A 33 10.18 -30.56 0.53
CA VAL A 33 11.42 -31.12 1.08
C VAL A 33 12.26 -30.07 1.80
N PHE A 34 12.47 -28.89 1.21
CA PHE A 34 13.40 -27.90 1.78
C PHE A 34 12.78 -27.03 2.89
N ARG A 35 11.45 -26.85 2.92
CA ARG A 35 10.77 -26.05 3.96
C ARG A 35 10.86 -26.67 5.35
N GLN A 36 11.19 -27.96 5.47
CA GLN A 36 11.33 -28.62 6.76
C GLN A 36 12.50 -28.07 7.59
N PHE A 37 13.45 -27.39 6.95
CA PHE A 37 14.63 -26.78 7.58
C PHE A 37 14.42 -25.28 7.91
N GLY A 38 13.48 -24.61 7.24
CA GLY A 38 13.22 -23.20 7.46
C GLY A 38 12.47 -22.48 6.34
N ASP A 39 12.27 -21.18 6.51
CA ASP A 39 11.50 -20.37 5.57
C ASP A 39 12.25 -20.16 4.25
N LEU A 40 11.59 -20.49 3.14
CA LEU A 40 12.14 -20.30 1.80
C LEU A 40 11.77 -18.92 1.25
N TYR A 41 12.78 -18.20 0.73
CA TYR A 41 12.60 -16.99 -0.06
C TYR A 41 12.16 -17.29 -1.49
N SER A 42 12.72 -18.31 -2.13
CA SER A 42 12.36 -18.72 -3.50
C SER A 42 12.84 -20.11 -3.85
N VAL A 43 12.04 -20.88 -4.60
CA VAL A 43 12.44 -22.15 -5.23
C VAL A 43 12.28 -21.99 -6.74
N LYS A 44 13.24 -22.51 -7.52
CA LYS A 44 13.17 -22.46 -8.99
C LYS A 44 13.86 -23.63 -9.66
N ILE A 45 13.17 -24.32 -10.56
CA ILE A 45 13.76 -25.32 -11.46
C ILE A 45 14.20 -24.65 -12.77
N MET A 46 15.45 -24.91 -13.15
CA MET A 46 16.05 -24.49 -14.41
C MET A 46 15.80 -25.55 -15.47
N TRP A 47 14.75 -25.34 -16.26
CA TRP A 47 14.38 -26.20 -17.37
C TRP A 47 15.40 -26.10 -18.52
N PRO A 48 15.76 -27.24 -19.15
CA PRO A 48 16.79 -27.31 -20.18
C PRO A 48 16.41 -26.45 -21.39
N ARG A 49 17.32 -25.57 -21.82
CA ARG A 49 17.08 -24.62 -22.91
C ARG A 49 17.69 -25.08 -24.23
N THR A 50 18.68 -25.95 -24.19
CA THR A 50 19.33 -26.51 -25.39
C THR A 50 19.08 -28.01 -25.55
N ALA A 51 19.26 -28.53 -26.76
CA ALA A 51 19.13 -29.95 -27.06
C ALA A 51 20.15 -30.81 -26.28
N GLU A 52 21.36 -30.30 -26.03
CA GLU A 52 22.38 -30.98 -25.22
C GLU A 52 22.05 -31.01 -23.73
N GLU A 53 21.29 -30.03 -23.22
CA GLU A 53 20.81 -30.06 -21.84
C GLU A 53 19.64 -31.04 -21.69
N ARG A 54 18.75 -31.10 -22.69
CA ARG A 54 17.63 -32.04 -22.72
C ARG A 54 18.11 -33.49 -22.84
N SER A 55 19.23 -33.76 -23.54
CA SER A 55 19.81 -35.10 -23.65
C SER A 55 20.49 -35.60 -22.37
N ARG A 56 20.77 -34.72 -21.39
CA ARG A 56 21.35 -35.11 -20.08
C ARG A 56 20.35 -35.75 -19.13
N ASN A 57 19.07 -35.76 -19.50
CA ASN A 57 17.95 -36.37 -18.77
C ASN A 57 17.89 -36.00 -17.27
N ARG A 58 18.30 -34.78 -16.91
CA ARG A 58 18.27 -34.27 -15.53
C ARG A 58 18.13 -32.75 -15.54
N ASN A 59 17.43 -32.23 -14.54
CA ASN A 59 17.27 -30.80 -14.32
C ASN A 59 18.21 -30.31 -13.20
N THR A 60 18.29 -28.99 -13.09
CA THR A 60 18.99 -28.31 -12.00
C THR A 60 18.07 -27.22 -11.46
N GLY A 61 18.29 -26.75 -10.25
CA GLY A 61 17.44 -25.74 -9.61
C GLY A 61 18.17 -24.95 -8.56
N PHE A 62 17.46 -24.00 -7.96
CA PHE A 62 17.93 -23.18 -6.86
C PHE A 62 16.86 -23.07 -5.77
N VAL A 63 17.30 -23.15 -4.52
CA VAL A 63 16.48 -22.96 -3.32
C VAL A 63 17.15 -21.88 -2.47
N CYS A 64 16.46 -20.76 -2.26
CA CYS A 64 16.96 -19.67 -1.43
C CYS A 64 16.18 -19.62 -0.12
N PHE A 65 16.88 -19.67 1.01
CA PHE A 65 16.32 -19.53 2.35
C PHE A 65 16.30 -18.07 2.82
N MET A 66 15.40 -17.75 3.74
CA MET A 66 15.38 -16.46 4.44
C MET A 66 16.57 -16.32 5.40
N SER A 67 16.98 -17.42 6.05
CA SER A 67 18.10 -17.51 6.98
C SER A 67 19.29 -18.26 6.37
N ARG A 68 20.51 -17.96 6.84
CA ARG A 68 21.72 -18.71 6.46
C ARG A 68 21.82 -20.04 7.23
N ALA A 69 21.47 -20.05 8.51
CA ALA A 69 21.54 -21.24 9.35
C ALA A 69 20.68 -22.38 8.78
N ASP A 70 19.43 -22.08 8.44
CA ASP A 70 18.48 -23.02 7.84
C ASP A 70 19.00 -23.61 6.50
N ALA A 71 19.75 -22.80 5.73
CA ALA A 71 20.35 -23.25 4.48
C ALA A 71 21.55 -24.18 4.71
N GLU A 72 22.31 -23.98 5.79
CA GLU A 72 23.43 -24.85 6.18
C GLU A 72 22.90 -26.20 6.69
N ASP A 73 21.89 -26.19 7.56
CA ASP A 73 21.23 -27.40 8.05
C ASP A 73 20.64 -28.23 6.90
N ALA A 74 19.99 -27.57 5.93
CA ALA A 74 19.48 -28.23 4.73
C ALA A 74 20.60 -28.80 3.85
N MET A 75 21.73 -28.10 3.73
CA MET A 75 22.87 -28.56 2.93
C MET A 75 23.51 -29.82 3.52
N ASP A 76 23.68 -29.86 4.84
CA ASP A 76 24.25 -31.00 5.55
C ASP A 76 23.32 -32.23 5.51
N ALA A 77 22.01 -32.01 5.63
CA ALA A 77 21.03 -33.09 5.70
C ALA A 77 20.64 -33.69 4.33
N LEU A 78 20.64 -32.89 3.26
CA LEU A 78 20.13 -33.30 1.95
C LEU A 78 21.21 -33.55 0.88
N SER A 79 22.48 -33.24 1.15
CA SER A 79 23.56 -33.53 0.20
C SER A 79 23.70 -35.03 0.01
N ASP A 80 23.67 -35.48 -1.25
CA ASP A 80 23.68 -36.90 -1.66
C ASP A 80 22.51 -37.75 -1.12
N ALA A 81 21.43 -37.13 -0.65
CA ALA A 81 20.17 -37.79 -0.28
C ALA A 81 19.21 -37.89 -1.49
N ASP A 82 18.26 -38.83 -1.45
CA ASP A 82 17.16 -38.94 -2.42
C ASP A 82 15.81 -38.73 -1.72
N PRO A 83 15.49 -37.47 -1.33
CA PRO A 83 14.28 -37.16 -0.57
C PRO A 83 12.99 -37.23 -1.41
N LEU A 84 13.11 -37.34 -2.73
CA LEU A 84 11.98 -37.40 -3.67
C LEU A 84 11.66 -38.84 -4.11
N ASP A 85 12.41 -39.84 -3.63
CA ASP A 85 12.27 -41.26 -3.99
C ASP A 85 12.26 -41.49 -5.51
N THR A 86 13.12 -40.73 -6.21
CA THR A 86 13.21 -40.79 -7.69
C THR A 86 14.31 -41.73 -8.18
N GLY A 87 15.03 -42.37 -7.25
CA GLY A 87 16.26 -43.11 -7.51
C GLY A 87 17.47 -42.20 -7.79
N ARG A 88 17.36 -40.89 -7.54
CA ARG A 88 18.38 -39.88 -7.88
C ARG A 88 18.78 -39.06 -6.66
N ARG A 89 20.05 -39.21 -6.27
CA ARG A 89 20.63 -38.43 -5.18
C ARG A 89 20.86 -36.98 -5.60
N LEU A 90 20.41 -36.03 -4.78
CA LEU A 90 20.58 -34.60 -5.00
C LEU A 90 22.04 -34.19 -4.83
N LYS A 91 22.53 -33.33 -5.73
CA LYS A 91 23.85 -32.72 -5.61
C LYS A 91 23.72 -31.26 -5.21
N LEU A 92 24.05 -30.95 -3.96
CA LEU A 92 23.90 -29.60 -3.42
C LEU A 92 25.20 -28.82 -3.50
N GLY A 93 25.09 -27.50 -3.56
CA GLY A 93 26.23 -26.59 -3.46
C GLY A 93 25.80 -25.14 -3.27
N TRP A 94 26.72 -24.27 -2.88
CA TRP A 94 26.40 -22.85 -2.70
C TRP A 94 26.19 -22.14 -4.04
N GLY A 95 25.02 -21.53 -4.19
CA GLY A 95 24.66 -20.67 -5.31
C GLY A 95 25.00 -19.20 -5.04
N LYS A 96 25.02 -18.40 -6.11
CA LYS A 96 25.25 -16.95 -6.02
C LYS A 96 24.25 -16.29 -5.06
N ASN A 97 24.74 -15.31 -4.30
CA ASN A 97 23.90 -14.55 -3.37
C ASN A 97 22.78 -13.82 -4.14
N VAL A 98 21.55 -13.96 -3.64
CA VAL A 98 20.36 -13.35 -4.21
C VAL A 98 20.04 -12.11 -3.37
N LYS A 99 20.03 -10.93 -3.99
CA LYS A 99 19.59 -9.69 -3.31
C LYS A 99 18.12 -9.85 -2.87
N LYS A 100 17.91 -10.11 -1.59
CA LYS A 100 16.60 -10.11 -0.94
C LYS A 100 16.14 -8.67 -0.84
N THR A 101 15.29 -8.21 -1.75
CA THR A 101 14.51 -7.00 -1.45
C THR A 101 13.52 -7.39 -0.36
N VAL A 102 13.26 -6.51 0.62
CA VAL A 102 12.23 -6.76 1.65
C VAL A 102 10.89 -6.92 0.92
N ARG A 103 10.57 -8.17 0.62
CA ARG A 103 9.32 -8.66 0.09
C ARG A 103 8.68 -9.36 1.27
N PHE A 104 7.82 -8.65 1.98
CA PHE A 104 6.97 -9.30 2.97
C PHE A 104 6.06 -10.29 2.21
N GLY A 105 6.38 -11.59 2.30
CA GLY A 105 5.50 -12.71 1.97
C GLY A 105 5.18 -12.93 0.49
N THR A 106 6.13 -13.43 -0.30
CA THR A 106 5.82 -14.16 -1.55
C THR A 106 6.10 -15.65 -1.36
N GLY A 107 5.27 -16.33 -0.58
CA GLY A 107 4.97 -17.74 -0.84
C GLY A 107 4.07 -17.76 -2.08
N GLY A 108 4.46 -18.50 -3.12
CA GLY A 108 3.69 -18.61 -4.35
C GLY A 108 2.26 -19.04 -4.06
N VAL A 109 1.28 -18.35 -4.65
CA VAL A 109 -0.08 -18.87 -4.73
C VAL A 109 -0.10 -19.86 -5.90
N PRO A 110 -0.55 -21.12 -5.70
CA PRO A 110 -0.76 -22.08 -6.77
C PRO A 110 -1.69 -21.50 -7.84
N THR A 111 -1.30 -21.66 -9.09
CA THR A 111 -1.97 -21.17 -10.31
C THR A 111 -3.40 -21.71 -10.50
N HIS A 112 -3.86 -22.65 -9.66
CA HIS A 112 -5.19 -23.25 -9.71
C HIS A 112 -6.31 -22.48 -9.00
N LEU A 113 -6.02 -21.50 -8.13
CA LEU A 113 -7.08 -20.68 -7.49
C LEU A 113 -7.67 -19.59 -8.40
N ARG A 114 -7.23 -19.50 -9.66
CA ARG A 114 -7.77 -18.56 -10.66
C ARG A 114 -9.00 -19.06 -11.41
N LYS A 115 -9.43 -20.31 -11.23
CA LYS A 115 -10.63 -20.84 -11.91
C LYS A 115 -11.82 -20.89 -10.95
N SER A 116 -12.75 -19.95 -11.17
CA SER A 116 -14.19 -20.01 -10.91
C SER A 116 -14.62 -20.64 -9.57
N VAL A 117 -14.97 -19.81 -8.59
CA VAL A 117 -15.78 -20.27 -7.45
C VAL A 117 -17.13 -19.58 -7.49
N LYS A 118 -18.07 -20.21 -8.20
CA LYS A 118 -19.50 -20.13 -7.87
C LYS A 118 -19.72 -21.14 -6.75
N GLY A 119 -20.12 -20.64 -5.58
CA GLY A 119 -20.79 -21.41 -4.51
C GLY A 119 -19.93 -22.42 -3.77
N ALA A 120 -19.60 -22.13 -2.51
CA ALA A 120 -19.60 -23.05 -1.36
C ALA A 120 -18.84 -22.40 -0.20
N TYR A 121 -19.55 -22.13 0.89
CA TYR A 121 -18.96 -21.88 2.21
C TYR A 121 -19.21 -23.11 3.05
N ASN A 122 -18.15 -23.69 3.64
CA ASN A 122 -18.14 -24.31 4.98
C ASN A 122 -16.75 -24.90 5.33
N THR A 123 -16.29 -24.50 6.53
CA THR A 123 -15.49 -25.22 7.53
C THR A 123 -14.15 -25.88 7.13
N ALA A 124 -13.12 -25.54 7.92
CA ALA A 124 -11.71 -25.97 7.87
C ALA A 124 -10.86 -25.32 6.74
N GLY A 125 -10.04 -24.33 7.11
CA GLY A 125 -8.92 -23.85 6.29
C GLY A 125 -9.25 -22.98 5.07
N THR A 126 -10.51 -22.61 4.83
CA THR A 126 -10.88 -21.82 3.65
C THR A 126 -10.61 -20.32 3.85
N ALA A 127 -9.92 -19.69 2.91
CA ALA A 127 -9.61 -18.27 2.93
C ALA A 127 -10.90 -17.40 2.83
N VAL A 128 -10.94 -16.30 3.59
CA VAL A 128 -11.97 -15.26 3.53
C VAL A 128 -11.76 -14.45 2.27
N VAL A 129 -12.66 -14.60 1.29
CA VAL A 129 -12.62 -13.82 0.04
C VAL A 129 -13.39 -12.53 0.22
N VAL A 130 -12.71 -11.40 0.06
CA VAL A 130 -13.33 -10.09 0.20
C VAL A 130 -13.95 -9.67 -1.12
N THR A 131 -15.26 -9.40 -1.12
CA THR A 131 -15.98 -8.91 -2.29
C THR A 131 -16.37 -7.45 -2.08
N ALA A 132 -15.97 -6.57 -3.00
CA ALA A 132 -16.36 -5.17 -2.95
C ALA A 132 -17.86 -5.00 -3.28
N PRO A 133 -18.58 -4.10 -2.58
CA PRO A 133 -19.98 -3.81 -2.90
C PRO A 133 -20.14 -3.34 -4.37
N SER A 134 -21.08 -3.94 -5.10
CA SER A 134 -21.34 -3.59 -6.51
C SER A 134 -21.86 -2.17 -6.68
N ASN A 135 -22.54 -1.62 -5.67
CA ASN A 135 -23.09 -0.25 -5.70
C ASN A 135 -21.99 0.76 -5.34
N PRO A 136 -21.63 1.71 -6.25
CA PRO A 136 -20.58 2.70 -5.98
C PRO A 136 -20.85 3.59 -4.76
N ARG A 137 -22.12 3.90 -4.48
CA ARG A 137 -22.50 4.69 -3.30
C ARG A 137 -22.24 3.92 -2.01
N ARG A 138 -22.62 2.64 -1.97
CA ARG A 138 -22.35 1.76 -0.81
C ARG A 138 -20.85 1.52 -0.63
N PHE A 139 -20.12 1.26 -1.72
CA PHE A 139 -18.67 1.15 -1.71
C PHE A 139 -18.02 2.38 -1.08
N LYS A 140 -18.38 3.58 -1.57
CA LYS A 140 -17.82 4.85 -1.07
C LYS A 140 -18.19 5.10 0.39
N PHE A 141 -19.42 4.80 0.77
CA PHE A 141 -19.90 4.96 2.14
C PHE A 141 -19.14 4.07 3.13
N ILE A 142 -19.08 2.76 2.88
CA ILE A 142 -18.38 1.81 3.76
C ILE A 142 -16.88 2.12 3.81
N THR A 143 -16.27 2.46 2.67
CA THR A 143 -14.86 2.86 2.61
C THR A 143 -14.58 4.12 3.44
N THR A 144 -15.51 5.08 3.44
CA THR A 144 -15.38 6.32 4.23
C THR A 144 -15.49 6.03 5.73
N VAL A 145 -16.47 5.23 6.15
CA VAL A 145 -16.60 4.84 7.57
C VAL A 145 -15.37 4.07 8.03
N ALA A 146 -14.86 3.15 7.21
CA ALA A 146 -13.65 2.38 7.52
C ALA A 146 -12.40 3.26 7.66
N SER A 147 -12.26 4.34 6.88
CA SER A 147 -11.10 5.23 6.98
C SER A 147 -11.11 6.05 8.28
N PHE A 148 -12.29 6.49 8.72
CA PHE A 148 -12.46 7.14 10.02
C PHE A 148 -12.17 6.18 11.17
N VAL A 149 -12.71 4.95 11.13
CA VAL A 149 -12.48 3.95 12.18
C VAL A 149 -11.02 3.51 12.24
N ALA A 150 -10.33 3.35 11.11
CA ALA A 150 -8.91 3.02 11.11
C ALA A 150 -8.04 4.14 11.72
N LYS A 151 -8.48 5.40 11.61
CA LYS A 151 -7.78 6.57 12.15
C LYS A 151 -8.07 6.79 13.64
N ASP A 152 -9.34 6.73 14.03
CA ASP A 152 -9.82 7.12 15.36
C ASP A 152 -9.97 5.91 16.32
N GLY A 153 -9.84 4.70 15.79
CA GLY A 153 -9.81 3.45 16.56
C GLY A 153 -11.17 2.89 16.97
N SER A 154 -11.15 1.86 17.82
CA SER A 154 -12.33 1.06 18.20
C SER A 154 -13.39 1.83 18.99
N ILE A 155 -13.03 2.95 19.63
CA ILE A 155 -13.97 3.80 20.37
C ILE A 155 -15.00 4.41 19.42
N LEU A 156 -14.56 4.85 18.23
CA LEU A 156 -15.47 5.38 17.22
C LEU A 156 -16.40 4.29 16.68
N GLU A 157 -15.86 3.09 16.43
CA GLU A 157 -16.64 1.94 15.96
C GLU A 157 -17.76 1.59 16.95
N GLN A 158 -17.46 1.48 18.25
CA GLN A 158 -18.45 1.21 19.29
C GLN A 158 -19.52 2.30 19.36
N LYS A 159 -19.13 3.57 19.32
CA LYS A 159 -20.08 4.69 19.34
C LYS A 159 -20.99 4.71 18.11
N LEU A 160 -20.45 4.39 16.93
CA LEU A 160 -21.25 4.25 15.71
C LEU A 160 -22.25 3.10 15.83
N ILE A 161 -21.83 1.96 16.39
CA ILE A 161 -22.72 0.82 16.64
C ILE A 161 -23.85 1.22 17.61
N GLU A 162 -23.53 1.85 18.74
CA GLU A 162 -24.53 2.27 19.74
C GLU A 162 -25.54 3.26 19.17
N THR A 163 -25.07 4.25 18.40
CA THR A 163 -25.91 5.34 17.90
C THR A 163 -26.63 5.01 16.60
N GLN A 164 -26.07 4.14 15.76
CA GLN A 164 -26.58 3.85 14.41
C GLN A 164 -27.00 2.40 14.20
N SER A 165 -27.03 1.55 15.24
CA SER A 165 -27.47 0.15 15.13
C SER A 165 -28.87 -0.01 14.52
N SER A 166 -29.79 0.93 14.80
CA SER A 166 -31.14 0.94 14.23
C SER A 166 -31.20 1.41 12.78
N ASN A 167 -30.12 1.98 12.25
CA ASN A 167 -30.08 2.52 10.89
C ASN A 167 -29.72 1.41 9.89
N PRO A 168 -30.57 1.14 8.87
CA PRO A 168 -30.29 0.15 7.83
C PRO A 168 -28.95 0.36 7.13
N ASP A 169 -28.50 1.61 6.99
CA ASP A 169 -27.27 1.91 6.29
C ASP A 169 -26.02 1.41 7.02
N PHE A 170 -26.07 1.28 8.35
CA PHE A 170 -24.95 0.91 9.22
C PHE A 170 -24.96 -0.56 9.65
N GLN A 171 -25.88 -1.37 9.13
CA GLN A 171 -25.98 -2.79 9.50
C GLN A 171 -24.69 -3.59 9.25
N PHE A 172 -23.85 -3.16 8.31
CA PHE A 172 -22.54 -3.77 8.05
C PHE A 172 -21.56 -3.67 9.24
N LEU A 173 -21.81 -2.82 10.25
CA LEU A 173 -20.98 -2.72 11.45
C LEU A 173 -21.22 -3.87 12.44
N LEU A 174 -22.37 -4.51 12.39
CA LEU A 174 -22.77 -5.50 13.39
C LEU A 174 -22.20 -6.88 13.05
N PRO A 175 -21.41 -7.51 13.94
CA PRO A 175 -20.97 -8.88 13.75
C PRO A 175 -22.19 -9.81 13.87
N ARG A 176 -22.49 -10.58 12.82
CA ARG A 176 -23.47 -11.67 12.89
C ARG A 176 -22.77 -12.95 13.31
N ASP A 177 -23.29 -13.60 14.35
CA ASP A 177 -22.82 -14.87 14.85
C ASP A 177 -23.27 -16.02 13.94
N ASP A 178 -22.34 -16.93 13.60
CA ASP A 178 -22.60 -18.12 12.77
C ASP A 178 -23.65 -19.07 13.37
N SER A 179 -24.03 -18.93 14.65
CA SER A 179 -24.94 -19.84 15.36
C SER A 179 -26.42 -19.68 15.04
N THR A 180 -26.86 -18.51 14.56
CA THR A 180 -28.31 -18.21 14.44
C THR A 180 -28.85 -18.37 13.00
N SER A 181 -27.97 -18.56 12.02
CA SER A 181 -28.31 -18.61 10.58
C SER A 181 -28.59 -20.02 10.02
N MET A 182 -28.80 -21.02 10.87
CA MET A 182 -28.99 -22.40 10.39
C MET A 182 -30.27 -22.61 9.53
N PHE A 183 -31.21 -21.65 9.48
CA PHE A 183 -32.51 -21.84 8.83
C PHE A 183 -33.10 -20.68 7.99
N ARG A 184 -32.34 -19.66 7.55
CA ARG A 184 -32.83 -18.72 6.52
C ARG A 184 -31.71 -18.28 5.57
N TRP A 185 -31.81 -18.69 4.32
CA TRP A 185 -30.97 -18.20 3.21
C TRP A 185 -31.76 -17.14 2.45
N ASP A 186 -31.96 -15.97 3.07
CA ASP A 186 -32.50 -14.82 2.34
C ASP A 186 -31.37 -14.12 1.57
N ARG A 187 -31.67 -13.59 0.38
CA ARG A 187 -30.65 -12.98 -0.52
C ARG A 187 -29.99 -11.76 0.13
N ASP A 188 -30.74 -11.07 0.98
CA ASP A 188 -30.33 -9.87 1.70
C ASP A 188 -29.30 -10.18 2.81
N ASP A 189 -29.35 -11.37 3.41
CA ASP A 189 -28.42 -11.77 4.48
C ASP A 189 -26.99 -11.99 3.96
N LYS A 190 -26.85 -12.47 2.72
CA LYS A 190 -25.54 -12.64 2.09
C LYS A 190 -24.88 -11.31 1.78
N GLN A 191 -25.64 -10.35 1.25
CA GLN A 191 -25.09 -9.05 0.87
C GLN A 191 -24.56 -8.29 2.10
N LEU A 192 -25.31 -8.32 3.20
CA LEU A 192 -24.91 -7.68 4.46
C LEU A 192 -23.64 -8.33 5.04
N LEU A 193 -23.51 -9.65 4.94
CA LEU A 193 -22.30 -10.35 5.36
C LEU A 193 -21.09 -9.97 4.51
N ASP A 194 -21.24 -9.91 3.19
CA ASP A 194 -20.17 -9.49 2.28
C ASP A 194 -19.75 -8.02 2.58
N GLU A 195 -20.72 -7.14 2.86
CA GLU A 195 -20.48 -5.74 3.27
C GLU A 195 -19.72 -5.65 4.60
N HIS A 196 -20.06 -6.49 5.60
CA HIS A 196 -19.32 -6.58 6.86
C HIS A 196 -17.88 -7.07 6.67
N ILE A 197 -17.68 -8.13 5.88
CA ILE A 197 -16.34 -8.67 5.55
C ILE A 197 -15.51 -7.60 4.84
N PHE A 198 -16.10 -6.89 3.86
CA PHE A 198 -15.45 -5.79 3.17
C PHE A 198 -15.06 -4.66 4.12
N TYR A 199 -15.96 -4.25 5.02
CA TYR A 199 -15.68 -3.24 6.04
C TYR A 199 -14.49 -3.61 6.93
N ARG A 200 -14.48 -4.83 7.50
CA ARG A 200 -13.39 -5.32 8.38
C ARG A 200 -12.05 -5.36 7.65
N TRP A 201 -12.05 -5.82 6.40
CA TRP A 201 -10.86 -5.77 5.54
C TRP A 201 -10.41 -4.33 5.27
N ARG A 202 -11.33 -3.40 4.97
CA ARG A 202 -10.99 -1.99 4.70
C ARG A 202 -10.38 -1.30 5.91
N VAL A 203 -10.91 -1.52 7.11
CA VAL A 203 -10.33 -0.95 8.35
C VAL A 203 -8.88 -1.43 8.50
N TYR A 204 -8.63 -2.73 8.32
CA TYR A 204 -7.27 -3.27 8.34
C TYR A 204 -6.39 -2.68 7.24
N ALA A 205 -6.87 -2.62 5.99
CA ALA A 205 -6.12 -2.08 4.86
C ALA A 205 -5.66 -0.64 5.14
N PHE A 206 -6.55 0.22 5.62
CA PHE A 206 -6.20 1.58 6.01
C PHE A 206 -5.22 1.64 7.19
N ALA A 207 -5.40 0.79 8.21
CA ALA A 207 -4.46 0.72 9.33
C ALA A 207 -3.05 0.28 8.90
N GLN A 208 -2.96 -0.50 7.81
CA GLN A 208 -1.68 -0.88 7.19
C GLN A 208 -1.09 0.22 6.29
N GLY A 209 -1.82 1.31 6.01
CA GLY A 209 -1.39 2.40 5.15
C GLY A 209 -1.80 2.26 3.68
N ASP A 210 -2.75 1.39 3.35
CA ASP A 210 -3.30 1.32 1.99
C ASP A 210 -4.24 2.51 1.70
N GLY A 211 -4.28 2.91 0.43
CA GLY A 211 -5.08 4.03 -0.06
C GLY A 211 -6.56 3.70 -0.32
N PRO A 212 -7.36 4.73 -0.66
CA PRO A 212 -8.77 4.58 -1.02
C PRO A 212 -8.99 3.70 -2.25
N ASN A 213 -8.20 3.91 -3.32
CA ASN A 213 -8.28 3.17 -4.58
C ASN A 213 -7.04 2.32 -4.88
N SER A 214 -6.00 2.42 -4.04
CA SER A 214 -4.72 1.70 -4.14
C SER A 214 -4.49 0.83 -2.90
N TRP A 215 -4.53 -0.50 -3.04
CA TRP A 215 -4.34 -1.43 -1.92
C TRP A 215 -3.59 -2.70 -2.29
N ARG A 216 -3.09 -3.40 -1.28
CA ARG A 216 -2.41 -4.70 -1.43
C ARG A 216 -3.42 -5.75 -1.86
N THR A 217 -3.08 -6.49 -2.90
CA THR A 217 -3.92 -7.57 -3.45
C THR A 217 -3.42 -8.96 -3.08
N GLN A 218 -2.29 -9.06 -2.37
CA GLN A 218 -1.75 -10.33 -1.92
C GLN A 218 -2.57 -10.88 -0.73
N PRO A 219 -2.86 -12.18 -0.72
CA PRO A 219 -3.50 -12.81 0.42
C PRO A 219 -2.67 -12.65 1.70
N PHE A 220 -3.33 -12.46 2.84
CA PHE A 220 -2.66 -12.20 4.12
C PHE A 220 -3.44 -12.78 5.30
N VAL A 221 -2.82 -12.85 6.48
CA VAL A 221 -3.48 -13.24 7.73
C VAL A 221 -3.56 -12.03 8.64
N MET A 222 -4.78 -11.63 9.02
CA MET A 222 -5.02 -10.43 9.83
C MET A 222 -4.57 -10.59 11.29
N PHE A 223 -4.81 -11.76 11.89
CA PHE A 223 -4.51 -12.05 13.29
C PHE A 223 -3.55 -13.25 13.38
N LYS A 224 -2.26 -13.01 13.62
CA LYS A 224 -1.28 -14.10 13.80
C LYS A 224 -1.24 -14.53 15.27
N PRO A 225 -0.92 -15.80 15.58
CA PRO A 225 -0.55 -16.88 14.66
C PRO A 225 -1.73 -17.72 14.13
N HIS A 226 -2.93 -17.62 14.73
CA HIS A 226 -4.06 -18.52 14.46
C HIS A 226 -5.21 -17.90 13.62
N GLY A 227 -4.89 -17.03 12.65
CA GLY A 227 -5.88 -16.31 11.86
C GLY A 227 -6.22 -16.97 10.52
N ARG A 228 -7.43 -16.70 10.02
CA ARG A 228 -7.83 -17.10 8.66
C ARG A 228 -7.06 -16.28 7.61
N PHE A 229 -6.81 -16.89 6.45
CA PHE A 229 -6.32 -16.16 5.27
C PHE A 229 -7.41 -15.23 4.73
N TRP A 230 -7.02 -14.06 4.27
CA TRP A 230 -7.87 -13.05 3.64
C TRP A 230 -7.36 -12.82 2.22
N ILE A 231 -8.27 -12.86 1.25
CA ILE A 231 -8.00 -12.54 -0.15
C ILE A 231 -8.63 -11.18 -0.45
N PRO A 232 -7.83 -10.11 -0.63
CA PRO A 232 -8.33 -8.78 -0.98
C PRO A 232 -9.11 -8.77 -2.30
N PRO A 233 -10.04 -7.82 -2.49
CA PRO A 233 -10.71 -7.65 -3.77
C PRO A 233 -9.73 -7.20 -4.86
N PRO A 234 -10.01 -7.52 -6.13
CA PRO A 234 -9.18 -7.08 -7.25
C PRO A 234 -9.13 -5.56 -7.32
N LEU A 235 -7.92 -5.03 -7.55
CA LEU A 235 -7.70 -3.60 -7.70
C LEU A 235 -8.27 -3.09 -9.02
N ASN A 236 -9.02 -1.99 -8.97
CA ASN A 236 -9.31 -1.22 -10.18
C ASN A 236 -8.05 -0.44 -10.59
N LYS A 237 -7.30 -0.98 -11.56
CA LYS A 237 -6.04 -0.39 -12.04
C LYS A 237 -6.20 1.02 -12.58
N GLU A 238 -7.36 1.37 -13.13
CA GLU A 238 -7.61 2.72 -13.66
C GLU A 238 -7.83 3.71 -12.53
N ALA A 239 -8.66 3.35 -11.54
CA ALA A 239 -8.89 4.17 -10.35
C ALA A 239 -7.61 4.36 -9.52
N ALA A 240 -6.80 3.31 -9.36
CA ALA A 240 -5.52 3.38 -8.67
C ALA A 240 -4.51 4.30 -9.40
N ARG A 241 -4.48 4.22 -10.75
CA ARG A 241 -3.62 5.10 -11.56
C ARG A 241 -4.07 6.56 -11.50
N LEU A 242 -5.37 6.81 -11.52
CA LEU A 242 -5.92 8.16 -11.36
C LEU A 242 -5.60 8.72 -9.98
N GLU A 243 -5.74 7.92 -8.93
CA GLU A 243 -5.37 8.31 -7.56
C GLU A 243 -3.87 8.62 -7.45
N GLU A 244 -3.00 7.77 -8.00
CA GLU A 244 -1.55 8.03 -8.04
C GLU A 244 -1.23 9.32 -8.84
N TYR A 245 -1.97 9.57 -9.91
CA TYR A 245 -1.82 10.77 -10.73
C TYR A 245 -2.31 12.03 -10.01
N GLU A 246 -3.41 11.96 -9.28
CA GLU A 246 -3.98 13.03 -8.46
C GLU A 246 -3.10 13.33 -7.25
N GLU A 247 -2.59 12.29 -6.58
CA GLU A 247 -1.64 12.41 -5.47
C GLU A 247 -0.34 13.08 -5.93
N LYS A 248 0.17 12.71 -7.11
CA LYS A 248 1.33 13.37 -7.74
C LYS A 248 1.03 14.79 -8.24
N ARG A 249 -0.21 15.09 -8.64
CA ARG A 249 -0.62 16.43 -9.08
C ARG A 249 -0.86 17.41 -7.94
N GLY A 250 -0.96 16.91 -6.70
CA GLY A 250 -1.45 17.68 -5.57
C GLY A 250 -2.94 17.93 -5.67
N ILE A 251 -3.61 18.11 -4.52
CA ILE A 251 -5.01 18.53 -4.50
C ILE A 251 -5.05 19.94 -5.10
N LYS A 252 -5.97 20.22 -6.03
CA LYS A 252 -6.15 21.56 -6.60
C LYS A 252 -7.31 22.28 -5.93
N LEU A 253 -7.25 23.60 -5.90
CA LEU A 253 -8.38 24.44 -5.55
C LEU A 253 -9.47 24.28 -6.61
N ASN A 254 -10.73 24.24 -6.18
CA ASN A 254 -11.85 24.39 -7.11
C ASN A 254 -11.99 25.86 -7.57
N ASP A 255 -12.78 26.11 -8.60
CA ASP A 255 -12.90 27.45 -9.22
C ASP A 255 -13.29 28.54 -8.21
N TRP A 256 -14.24 28.24 -7.32
CA TRP A 256 -14.68 29.17 -6.27
C TRP A 256 -13.61 29.42 -5.21
N GLU A 257 -12.89 28.37 -4.78
CA GLU A 257 -11.79 28.49 -3.82
C GLU A 257 -10.65 29.34 -4.40
N ARG A 258 -10.35 29.15 -5.69
CA ARG A 258 -9.37 29.94 -6.42
C ARG A 258 -9.78 31.41 -6.48
N GLU A 259 -11.03 31.68 -6.85
CA GLU A 259 -11.58 33.04 -6.88
C GLU A 259 -11.53 33.69 -5.49
N LYS A 260 -11.93 32.96 -4.44
CA LYS A 260 -11.87 33.41 -3.05
C LYS A 260 -10.43 33.72 -2.60
N TRP A 261 -9.47 32.85 -2.93
CA TRP A 261 -8.06 33.08 -2.60
C TRP A 261 -7.52 34.32 -3.30
N HIS A 262 -7.85 34.48 -4.59
CA HIS A 262 -7.46 35.65 -5.37
C HIS A 262 -8.04 36.95 -4.79
N ASP A 263 -9.34 36.96 -4.44
CA ASP A 263 -10.01 38.10 -3.80
C ASP A 263 -9.40 38.43 -2.43
N LEU A 264 -9.04 37.40 -1.65
CA LEU A 264 -8.32 37.59 -0.38
C LEU A 264 -6.99 38.30 -0.61
N LEU A 265 -6.14 37.81 -1.52
CA LEU A 265 -4.81 38.38 -1.78
C LEU A 265 -4.84 39.79 -2.38
N LYS A 266 -5.85 40.11 -3.20
CA LYS A 266 -5.93 41.39 -3.92
C LYS A 266 -6.71 42.47 -3.20
N ASN A 267 -7.89 42.14 -2.66
CA ASN A 267 -8.85 43.15 -2.21
C ASN A 267 -9.00 43.21 -0.69
N LYS A 268 -8.82 42.09 0.02
CA LYS A 268 -9.13 41.99 1.45
C LYS A 268 -7.90 41.92 2.36
N LEU A 269 -6.74 41.56 1.82
CA LEU A 269 -5.52 41.44 2.61
C LEU A 269 -4.96 42.82 2.98
N CYS A 270 -4.82 43.03 4.29
CA CYS A 270 -4.23 44.23 4.88
C CYS A 270 -3.28 43.83 6.01
N ALA A 271 -2.39 44.74 6.43
CA ALA A 271 -1.35 44.47 7.43
C ALA A 271 -1.88 44.28 8.88
N SER A 272 -3.17 43.96 9.04
CA SER A 272 -3.76 43.63 10.34
C SER A 272 -3.64 42.13 10.63
N GLN A 273 -3.35 41.80 11.88
CA GLN A 273 -3.26 40.42 12.35
C GLN A 273 -4.52 39.60 12.01
N LYS A 274 -5.72 40.21 12.13
CA LYS A 274 -6.99 39.53 11.82
C LYS A 274 -7.11 39.15 10.35
N SER A 275 -6.67 40.01 9.44
CA SER A 275 -6.71 39.74 7.99
C SER A 275 -5.70 38.65 7.60
N ILE A 276 -4.47 38.74 8.14
CA ILE A 276 -3.42 37.74 7.92
C ILE A 276 -3.84 36.38 8.47
N CYS A 277 -4.36 36.31 9.70
CA CYS A 277 -4.87 35.06 10.27
C CYS A 277 -6.00 34.44 9.43
N ALA A 278 -6.90 35.24 8.85
CA ALA A 278 -7.96 34.73 7.99
C ALA A 278 -7.42 34.13 6.68
N ALA A 279 -6.42 34.77 6.07
CA ALA A 279 -5.74 34.26 4.88
C ALA A 279 -4.93 32.99 5.20
N MET A 280 -4.21 32.97 6.34
CA MET A 280 -3.53 31.76 6.82
C MET A 280 -4.50 30.62 7.07
N ALA A 281 -5.63 30.86 7.75
CA ALA A 281 -6.63 29.83 8.01
C ALA A 281 -7.11 29.19 6.70
N PHE A 282 -7.39 30.01 5.67
CA PHE A 282 -7.72 29.49 4.35
C PHE A 282 -6.59 28.63 3.76
N ALA A 283 -5.35 29.09 3.84
CA ALA A 283 -4.20 28.34 3.32
C ALA A 283 -4.06 26.98 4.01
N PHE A 284 -4.14 26.94 5.34
CA PHE A 284 -3.97 25.69 6.10
C PHE A 284 -5.20 24.77 6.00
N ASP A 285 -6.42 25.30 5.89
CA ASP A 285 -7.63 24.50 5.60
C ASP A 285 -7.54 23.81 4.23
N LYS A 286 -6.80 24.42 3.30
CA LYS A 286 -6.62 23.95 1.92
C LYS A 286 -5.17 23.56 1.63
N SER A 287 -4.43 23.12 2.66
CA SER A 287 -3.02 22.75 2.57
C SER A 287 -2.72 21.62 1.58
N GLY A 288 -3.73 20.83 1.18
CA GLY A 288 -3.61 19.89 0.07
C GLY A 288 -3.25 20.55 -1.27
N ALA A 289 -3.62 21.81 -1.45
CA ALA A 289 -3.32 22.65 -2.61
C ALA A 289 -2.19 23.64 -2.32
N ALA A 290 -1.27 23.29 -1.41
CA ALA A 290 -0.18 24.16 -1.00
C ALA A 290 0.64 24.69 -2.17
N ILE A 291 0.92 23.86 -3.18
CA ILE A 291 1.66 24.25 -4.39
C ILE A 291 0.91 25.34 -5.18
N GLU A 292 -0.39 25.16 -5.40
CA GLU A 292 -1.22 26.13 -6.14
C GLU A 292 -1.40 27.43 -5.36
N ILE A 293 -1.70 27.34 -4.06
CA ILE A 293 -1.83 28.50 -3.16
C ILE A 293 -0.54 29.32 -3.15
N SER A 294 0.61 28.63 -3.07
CA SER A 294 1.95 29.21 -3.13
C SER A 294 2.21 29.92 -4.46
N ALA A 295 1.86 29.30 -5.58
CA ALA A 295 2.02 29.90 -6.90
C ALA A 295 1.17 31.18 -7.07
N MET A 296 -0.07 31.18 -6.60
CA MET A 296 -0.92 32.37 -6.63
C MET A 296 -0.42 33.48 -5.69
N LEU A 297 0.15 33.12 -4.54
CA LEU A 297 0.79 34.08 -3.64
C LEU A 297 2.04 34.69 -4.29
N LYS A 298 2.85 33.88 -5.00
CA LYS A 298 3.99 34.35 -5.79
C LYS A 298 3.55 35.38 -6.83
N GLU A 299 2.53 35.06 -7.63
CA GLU A 299 2.00 35.98 -8.65
C GLU A 299 1.53 37.30 -8.02
N ALA A 300 0.87 37.23 -6.86
CA ALA A 300 0.47 38.41 -6.11
C ALA A 300 1.69 39.20 -5.56
N LEU A 301 2.76 38.54 -5.13
CA LEU A 301 3.98 39.21 -4.65
C LEU A 301 4.76 39.90 -5.77
N LEU A 302 4.75 39.33 -6.98
CA LEU A 302 5.42 39.87 -8.17
C LEU A 302 4.60 40.94 -8.90
N GLU A 303 3.36 41.19 -8.49
CA GLU A 303 2.46 42.13 -9.15
C GLU A 303 2.94 43.58 -8.98
N SER A 304 3.53 44.14 -10.04
CA SER A 304 4.16 45.47 -10.05
C SER A 304 3.19 46.64 -10.29
N ASN A 305 1.88 46.38 -10.39
CA ASN A 305 0.88 47.39 -10.76
C ASN A 305 0.78 48.56 -9.76
N ASN A 306 0.67 49.78 -10.31
CA ASN A 306 0.50 51.06 -9.59
C ASN A 306 -0.83 51.19 -8.79
N GLY A 307 -1.70 50.17 -8.81
CA GLY A 307 -3.01 50.18 -8.13
C GLY A 307 -3.05 49.44 -6.79
N ILE A 308 -1.94 48.83 -6.36
CA ILE A 308 -1.89 48.02 -5.13
C ILE A 308 -1.24 48.85 -4.03
N SER A 309 -1.91 48.96 -2.88
CA SER A 309 -1.39 49.70 -1.74
C SER A 309 -0.11 49.05 -1.19
N VAL A 310 0.78 49.89 -0.64
CA VAL A 310 2.00 49.43 0.06
C VAL A 310 1.62 48.51 1.22
N ASP A 311 0.52 48.81 1.93
CA ASP A 311 0.00 47.99 3.02
C ASP A 311 -0.36 46.57 2.57
N THR A 312 -0.98 46.41 1.41
CA THR A 312 -1.29 45.08 0.85
C THR A 312 -0.02 44.35 0.43
N ARG A 313 0.99 45.03 -0.11
CA ARG A 313 2.29 44.43 -0.44
C ARG A 313 3.00 43.91 0.82
N ILE A 314 3.06 44.72 1.87
CA ILE A 314 3.63 44.33 3.16
C ILE A 314 2.83 43.17 3.78
N ALA A 315 1.50 43.21 3.70
CA ALA A 315 0.65 42.14 4.21
C ALA A 315 0.87 40.79 3.49
N ARG A 316 1.12 40.80 2.16
CA ARG A 316 1.49 39.58 1.41
C ARG A 316 2.82 38.99 1.89
N LEU A 317 3.79 39.83 2.26
CA LEU A 317 5.07 39.38 2.83
C LEU A 317 4.90 38.78 4.23
N PHE A 318 4.12 39.41 5.09
CA PHE A 318 3.79 38.84 6.40
C PHE A 318 3.07 37.50 6.26
N LEU A 319 2.11 37.41 5.34
CA LEU A 319 1.42 36.15 5.05
C LEU A 319 2.39 35.07 4.56
N LEU A 320 3.34 35.38 3.67
CA LEU A 320 4.37 34.44 3.22
C LEU A 320 5.21 33.94 4.39
N SER A 321 5.68 34.85 5.25
CA SER A 321 6.46 34.52 6.45
C SER A 321 5.68 33.62 7.41
N ASP A 322 4.42 33.96 7.67
CA ASP A 322 3.58 33.21 8.61
C ASP A 322 3.23 31.81 8.06
N ILE A 323 2.96 31.69 6.76
CA ILE A 323 2.76 30.37 6.12
C ILE A 323 4.03 29.53 6.24
N LEU A 324 5.20 30.10 5.95
CA LEU A 324 6.47 29.40 6.05
C LEU A 324 6.74 28.94 7.49
N PHE A 325 6.56 29.82 8.47
CA PHE A 325 6.79 29.52 9.88
C PHE A 325 5.87 28.41 10.39
N ASN A 326 4.58 28.48 10.04
CA ASN A 326 3.59 27.52 10.52
C ASN A 326 3.55 26.22 9.71
N SER A 327 4.18 26.17 8.53
CA SER A 327 4.27 24.96 7.71
C SER A 327 4.97 23.78 8.40
N GLN A 328 5.75 24.05 9.46
CA GLN A 328 6.48 23.06 10.23
C GLN A 328 5.67 22.48 11.41
N GLN A 329 4.44 22.95 11.64
CA GLN A 329 3.65 22.47 12.77
C GLN A 329 3.16 21.02 12.55
N PRO A 330 3.40 20.11 13.50
CA PRO A 330 2.89 18.75 13.42
C PRO A 330 1.36 18.75 13.56
N GLY A 331 0.67 18.06 12.64
CA GLY A 331 -0.79 17.88 12.69
C GLY A 331 -1.56 18.41 11.47
N VAL A 332 -0.96 19.28 10.66
CA VAL A 332 -1.58 19.73 9.40
C VAL A 332 -1.04 18.93 8.22
N LYS A 333 -1.92 18.13 7.58
CA LYS A 333 -1.56 17.33 6.41
C LYS A 333 -1.08 18.23 5.27
N ASN A 334 -0.07 17.80 4.52
CA ASN A 334 0.48 18.48 3.34
C ASN A 334 1.04 19.90 3.56
N ALA A 335 1.01 20.44 4.78
CA ALA A 335 1.54 21.78 5.06
C ALA A 335 3.05 21.89 4.79
N PHE A 336 3.80 20.80 4.92
CA PHE A 336 5.24 20.76 4.60
C PHE A 336 5.53 21.18 3.14
N GLN A 337 4.59 20.98 2.21
CA GLN A 337 4.75 21.35 0.79
C GLN A 337 4.84 22.87 0.59
N TYR A 338 4.33 23.68 1.53
CA TYR A 338 4.53 25.13 1.48
C TYR A 338 6.01 25.49 1.56
N ARG A 339 6.82 24.73 2.31
CA ARG A 339 8.25 25.00 2.44
C ARG A 339 8.97 24.86 1.10
N ASP A 340 8.77 23.73 0.43
CA ASP A 340 9.42 23.43 -0.85
C ASP A 340 9.00 24.45 -1.93
N ALA A 341 7.72 24.83 -1.93
CA ALA A 341 7.19 25.82 -2.86
C ALA A 341 7.73 27.24 -2.60
N ILE A 342 7.82 27.63 -1.32
CA ILE A 342 8.37 28.94 -0.90
C ILE A 342 9.87 29.02 -1.18
N GLU A 343 10.63 27.96 -0.89
CA GLU A 343 12.06 27.88 -1.22
C GLU A 343 12.31 28.09 -2.72
N THR A 344 11.46 27.47 -3.56
CA THR A 344 11.55 27.59 -5.02
C THR A 344 11.24 29.01 -5.52
N MET A 345 10.25 29.70 -4.94
CA MET A 345 9.85 31.04 -5.41
C MET A 345 10.66 32.19 -4.79
N SER A 346 11.33 31.95 -3.66
CA SER A 346 11.99 33.00 -2.85
C SER A 346 12.97 33.86 -3.66
N PRO A 347 13.88 33.30 -4.49
CA PRO A 347 14.86 34.13 -5.21
C PRO A 347 14.21 35.21 -6.08
N GLU A 348 13.17 34.84 -6.84
CA GLU A 348 12.48 35.75 -7.76
C GLU A 348 11.68 36.82 -7.01
N VAL A 349 11.01 36.43 -5.92
CA VAL A 349 10.25 37.35 -5.06
C VAL A 349 11.17 38.39 -4.41
N PHE A 350 12.29 37.97 -3.82
CA PHE A 350 13.21 38.91 -3.17
C PHE A 350 13.94 39.81 -4.16
N GLU A 351 14.22 39.32 -5.38
CA GLU A 351 14.77 40.16 -6.45
C GLU A 351 13.79 41.25 -6.91
N SER A 352 12.49 40.96 -6.98
CA SER A 352 11.48 41.96 -7.35
C SER A 352 11.26 43.00 -6.26
N LEU A 353 11.34 42.61 -4.98
CA LEU A 353 11.19 43.53 -3.85
C LEU A 353 12.31 44.57 -3.76
N GLY A 354 13.52 44.25 -4.23
CA GLY A 354 14.64 45.20 -4.28
C GLY A 354 14.57 46.22 -5.42
N LYS A 355 13.58 46.10 -6.32
CA LYS A 355 13.41 46.95 -7.52
C LYS A 355 12.26 47.96 -7.40
N HIS A 356 11.49 47.89 -6.33
CA HIS A 356 10.34 48.78 -6.02
C HIS A 356 10.59 49.53 -4.73
#